data_AF-A0A2S5IUY2-F1
#
_entry.id   AF-A0A2S5IUY2-F1
#
_cell.length_a   1.000
_cell.length_b   1.000
_cell.length_c   1.000
_cell.angle_alpha   90.00
_cell.angle_beta   90.00
_cell.angle_gamma   90.00
#
_symmetry.space_group_name_H-M   'P 1'
#
loop_
_entity.id
_entity.type
_entity.pdbx_description
1 polymer ?
#
loop_
_entity_poly.entity_id
_entity_poly.type
_entity_poly.pdbx_seq_one_letter_code
_entity_poly.pdbx_strand_id
1 'polypeptide(L)'
;MVNRVDRTGLRAVPAEMLAAGDVLALPGGDAAAAVTAVDVENDDFGVPALVVATVDEDRRITIATGSMVYVEPADAEIGVSAVAADHGSPEALVAQVAQAHPDSTDIQGVAGRLARGINLKAGSNLQDLHQLALALFVDEGDAAAALSIADLLAELPFDGNFGRWKWIEGGLAIAAYLTRHDEERSLRYSAAIRAADDAETDPLRAKTSAMYRQRQLNEPNVYDPEILRASTSGRIDVERDWRVLRIGVLLYLRAHGGSETLSRDVLERRIAAELAAVAALNAQLADR
;
A
#
# COMPACT_ATOMS: atom_id res chain seq x y z
N MET A 1 -12.78 -23.47 21.23
CA MET A 1 -12.83 -22.01 21.44
C MET A 1 -11.39 -21.54 21.38
N VAL A 2 -10.90 -21.20 20.18
CA VAL A 2 -9.48 -20.92 19.95
C VAL A 2 -9.28 -19.42 20.15
N ASN A 3 -8.37 -19.09 21.06
CA ASN A 3 -8.04 -17.73 21.45
C ASN A 3 -7.40 -17.04 20.23
N ARG A 4 -8.07 -16.01 19.70
CA ARG A 4 -7.55 -15.20 18.61
C ARG A 4 -6.65 -14.19 19.30
N VAL A 5 -5.35 -14.48 19.37
CA VAL A 5 -4.36 -13.49 19.83
C VAL A 5 -4.60 -12.22 19.04
N ASP A 6 -4.76 -11.15 19.78
CA ASP A 6 -4.84 -9.80 19.27
C ASP A 6 -3.53 -9.54 18.52
N ARG A 7 -3.58 -9.55 17.19
CA ARG A 7 -2.42 -9.32 16.30
C ARG A 7 -2.14 -7.83 16.06
N THR A 8 -2.88 -6.99 16.78
CA THR A 8 -2.71 -5.55 17.00
C THR A 8 -1.23 -5.26 17.25
N GLY A 9 -0.59 -4.59 16.30
CA GLY A 9 0.81 -4.15 16.43
C GLY A 9 1.86 -4.97 15.69
N LEU A 10 1.61 -6.20 15.21
CA LEU A 10 2.65 -7.01 14.55
C LEU A 10 2.99 -6.53 13.12
N ARG A 11 4.27 -6.42 12.79
CA ARG A 11 4.78 -6.11 11.44
C ARG A 11 4.86 -7.39 10.59
N ALA A 12 4.17 -7.41 9.44
CA ALA A 12 4.32 -8.50 8.47
C ALA A 12 5.63 -8.32 7.67
N VAL A 13 6.46 -9.36 7.61
CA VAL A 13 7.70 -9.40 6.83
C VAL A 13 7.76 -10.69 6.01
N PRO A 14 8.38 -10.68 4.82
CA PRO A 14 8.71 -11.91 4.10
C PRO A 14 9.56 -12.84 4.96
N ALA A 15 9.36 -14.15 4.88
CA ALA A 15 10.09 -15.13 5.68
C ALA A 15 11.61 -14.98 5.53
N GLU A 16 12.08 -14.61 4.34
CA GLU A 16 13.50 -14.43 4.00
C GLU A 16 14.14 -13.24 4.70
N MET A 17 13.31 -12.31 5.17
CA MET A 17 13.76 -11.11 5.89
C MET A 17 13.84 -11.33 7.40
N LEU A 18 13.46 -12.51 7.89
CA LEU A 18 13.53 -12.84 9.30
C LEU A 18 15.00 -12.93 9.74
N ALA A 19 15.34 -12.26 10.83
CA ALA A 19 16.69 -12.23 11.37
C ALA A 19 16.72 -12.62 12.86
N ALA A 20 17.90 -13.02 13.34
CA ALA A 20 18.13 -13.18 14.77
C ALA A 20 17.92 -11.84 15.49
N GLY A 21 17.14 -11.86 16.57
CA GLY A 21 16.70 -10.67 17.31
C GLY A 21 15.26 -10.26 17.02
N ASP A 22 14.65 -10.72 15.93
CA ASP A 22 13.22 -10.50 15.68
C ASP A 22 12.36 -11.27 16.70
N VAL A 23 11.22 -10.72 17.07
CA VAL A 23 10.24 -11.41 17.93
C VAL A 23 9.13 -11.97 17.06
N LEU A 24 9.20 -13.25 16.72
CA LEU A 24 8.30 -13.92 15.78
C LEU A 24 7.01 -14.39 16.46
N ALA A 25 5.86 -14.04 15.89
CA ALA A 25 4.57 -14.59 16.31
C ALA A 25 4.42 -16.05 15.87
N LEU A 26 4.19 -16.95 16.82
CA LEU A 26 4.23 -18.39 16.56
C LEU A 26 2.91 -18.96 16.01
N PRO A 27 2.96 -20.04 15.20
CA PRO A 27 1.77 -20.79 14.80
C PRO A 27 1.09 -21.39 16.03
N GLY A 28 -0.21 -21.15 16.21
CA GLY A 28 -1.00 -21.71 17.32
C GLY A 28 -1.54 -20.68 18.31
N GLY A 29 -1.03 -19.44 18.29
CA GLY A 29 -1.67 -18.32 18.97
C GLY A 29 -1.53 -18.31 20.49
N ASP A 30 -0.40 -18.73 21.07
CA ASP A 30 -0.20 -18.63 22.52
C ASP A 30 1.08 -17.90 22.97
N ALA A 31 1.99 -17.49 22.06
CA ALA A 31 3.12 -16.60 22.38
C ALA A 31 3.86 -16.11 21.12
N ALA A 32 4.50 -14.94 21.19
CA ALA A 32 5.61 -14.57 20.32
C ALA A 32 6.95 -15.01 20.96
N ALA A 33 7.97 -15.29 20.16
CA ALA A 33 9.26 -15.77 20.66
C ALA A 33 10.42 -15.12 19.91
N ALA A 34 11.51 -14.86 20.64
CA ALA A 34 12.70 -14.29 20.05
C ALA A 34 13.38 -15.31 19.11
N VAL A 35 13.71 -14.86 17.91
CA VAL A 35 14.47 -15.63 16.93
C VAL A 35 15.94 -15.56 17.33
N THR A 36 16.56 -16.70 17.58
CA THR A 36 17.98 -16.80 17.96
C THR A 36 18.87 -17.12 16.76
N ALA A 37 18.33 -17.79 15.73
CA ALA A 37 19.02 -18.09 14.49
C ALA A 37 18.03 -18.29 13.35
N VAL A 38 18.46 -18.03 12.11
CA VAL A 38 17.69 -18.30 10.88
C VAL A 38 18.60 -19.00 9.88
N ASP A 39 18.09 -20.05 9.26
CA ASP A 39 18.77 -20.82 8.22
C ASP A 39 17.85 -21.01 7.00
N VAL A 40 18.42 -21.24 5.83
CA VAL A 40 17.67 -21.45 4.59
C VAL A 40 17.97 -22.85 4.06
N GLU A 41 16.95 -23.69 3.97
CA GLU A 41 17.02 -25.02 3.40
C GLU A 41 16.59 -24.98 1.93
N ASN A 42 17.49 -25.41 1.05
CA ASN A 42 17.24 -25.51 -0.39
C ASN A 42 16.52 -26.83 -0.73
N ASP A 43 15.76 -26.84 -1.82
CA ASP A 43 15.23 -28.06 -2.43
C ASP A 43 16.29 -28.88 -3.17
N ASP A 44 15.88 -30.03 -3.71
CA ASP A 44 16.73 -30.94 -4.48
C ASP A 44 17.29 -30.30 -5.77
N PHE A 45 16.76 -29.15 -6.21
CA PHE A 45 17.22 -28.37 -7.36
C PHE A 45 18.15 -27.22 -6.96
N GLY A 46 18.43 -27.04 -5.66
CA GLY A 46 19.30 -25.99 -5.13
C GLY A 46 18.61 -24.62 -4.98
N VAL A 47 17.28 -24.57 -5.00
CA VAL A 47 16.48 -23.36 -4.84
C VAL A 47 16.02 -23.23 -3.38
N PRO A 48 16.09 -22.04 -2.75
CA PRO A 48 15.54 -21.82 -1.41
C PRO A 48 14.08 -22.27 -1.31
N ALA A 49 13.81 -23.23 -0.43
CA ALA A 49 12.48 -23.81 -0.28
C ALA A 49 11.89 -23.46 1.09
N LEU A 50 12.69 -23.58 2.15
CA LEU A 50 12.26 -23.32 3.52
C LEU A 50 13.19 -22.33 4.22
N VAL A 51 12.60 -21.39 4.94
CA VAL A 51 13.27 -20.61 5.98
C VAL A 51 13.02 -21.30 7.32
N VAL A 52 14.09 -21.57 8.06
CA VAL A 52 14.03 -22.25 9.35
C VAL A 52 14.51 -21.32 10.45
N ALA A 53 13.56 -20.85 11.26
CA ALA A 53 13.84 -20.01 12.43
C ALA A 53 14.02 -20.90 13.66
N THR A 54 15.09 -20.66 14.42
CA THR A 54 15.27 -21.20 15.77
C THR A 54 14.76 -20.16 16.76
N VAL A 55 13.82 -20.55 17.61
CA VAL A 55 13.23 -19.72 18.66
C VAL A 55 13.48 -20.37 20.03
N ASP A 56 13.05 -19.72 21.13
CA ASP A 56 13.25 -20.15 22.51
C ASP A 56 13.21 -21.68 22.73
N GLU A 57 14.14 -22.17 23.57
CA GLU A 57 14.39 -23.59 23.87
C GLU A 57 14.80 -24.45 22.65
N ASP A 58 15.52 -23.86 21.67
CA ASP A 58 15.98 -24.50 20.43
C ASP A 58 14.86 -25.06 19.54
N ARG A 59 13.63 -24.54 19.71
CA ARG A 59 12.51 -24.96 18.88
C ARG A 59 12.68 -24.43 17.46
N ARG A 60 12.56 -25.31 16.46
CA ARG A 60 12.60 -24.94 15.04
C ARG A 60 11.21 -24.67 14.48
N ILE A 61 11.05 -23.54 13.81
CA ILE A 61 9.86 -23.14 13.05
C ILE A 61 10.23 -23.13 11.58
N THR A 62 9.55 -23.96 10.79
CA THR A 62 9.76 -24.04 9.34
C THR A 62 8.71 -23.23 8.60
N ILE A 63 9.16 -22.39 7.68
CA ILE A 63 8.34 -21.45 6.93
C ILE A 63 8.68 -21.61 5.45
N ALA A 64 7.69 -21.69 4.57
CA ALA A 64 7.96 -21.76 3.14
C ALA A 64 8.45 -20.41 2.60
N THR A 65 9.45 -20.43 1.72
CA THR A 65 9.90 -19.26 0.98
C THR A 65 8.71 -18.64 0.22
N GLY A 66 8.60 -17.31 0.22
CA GLY A 66 7.47 -16.52 -0.27
C GLY A 66 6.33 -16.34 0.73
N SER A 67 6.42 -16.95 1.93
CA SER A 67 5.41 -16.77 2.98
C SER A 67 5.64 -15.49 3.77
N MET A 68 4.57 -14.92 4.28
CA MET A 68 4.62 -13.80 5.22
C MET A 68 4.62 -14.31 6.66
N VAL A 69 5.53 -13.78 7.47
CA VAL A 69 5.57 -13.96 8.92
C VAL A 69 5.31 -12.64 9.62
N TYR A 70 4.95 -12.70 10.90
CA TYR A 70 4.59 -11.53 11.69
C TYR A 70 5.58 -11.39 12.85
N VAL A 71 6.23 -10.24 12.95
CA VAL A 71 7.19 -9.91 13.99
C VAL A 71 6.72 -8.74 14.84
N GLU A 72 7.02 -8.72 16.13
CA GLU A 72 6.74 -7.53 16.95
C GLU A 72 7.60 -6.35 16.47
N PRO A 73 7.02 -5.13 16.42
CA PRO A 73 7.77 -3.94 16.12
C PRO A 73 8.72 -3.67 17.30
N ALA A 74 9.98 -3.35 17.00
CA ALA A 74 10.88 -2.88 18.04
C ALA A 74 10.26 -1.61 18.66
N ASP A 75 10.12 -1.57 19.98
CA ASP A 75 9.55 -0.44 20.72
C ASP A 75 10.27 0.87 20.36
N ALA A 76 9.66 1.65 19.46
CA ALA A 76 10.03 3.02 19.20
C ALA A 76 8.86 3.89 19.65
N GLU A 77 9.09 4.60 20.76
CA GLU A 77 8.19 5.61 21.30
C GLU A 77 7.69 6.57 20.21
N ILE A 78 6.41 6.92 20.31
CA ILE A 78 5.69 7.82 19.41
C ILE A 78 6.34 9.21 19.44
N GLY A 79 7.12 9.51 18.40
CA GLY A 79 7.71 10.82 18.16
C GLY A 79 8.97 10.70 17.32
N VAL A 80 8.89 11.13 16.06
CA VAL A 80 9.77 10.83 14.91
C VAL A 80 9.24 9.64 14.11
N SER A 81 8.92 9.89 12.83
CA SER A 81 8.34 8.94 11.88
C SER A 81 9.00 7.57 11.95
N ALA A 82 8.22 6.52 12.24
CA ALA A 82 8.71 5.14 12.26
C ALA A 82 9.22 4.68 10.88
N VAL A 83 8.76 5.30 9.79
CA VAL A 83 9.25 5.03 8.42
C VAL A 83 10.54 5.79 8.12
N ALA A 84 10.70 7.00 8.66
CA ALA A 84 11.98 7.73 8.60
C ALA A 84 13.06 7.12 9.51
N ALA A 85 12.65 6.45 10.60
CA ALA A 85 13.58 5.76 11.49
C ALA A 85 14.25 4.55 10.81
N ASP A 86 13.51 3.79 10.01
CA ASP A 86 14.02 2.59 9.35
C ASP A 86 14.77 2.87 8.03
N HIS A 87 14.43 3.96 7.31
CA HIS A 87 14.99 4.28 5.97
C HIS A 87 15.77 5.61 5.89
N GLY A 88 15.84 6.38 6.98
CA GLY A 88 16.44 7.72 6.98
C GLY A 88 15.47 8.81 6.49
N SER A 89 15.97 9.81 5.75
CA SER A 89 15.09 10.89 5.25
C SER A 89 14.17 10.39 4.11
N PRO A 90 13.04 11.09 3.82
CA PRO A 90 12.20 10.79 2.66
C PRO A 90 12.98 10.67 1.35
N GLU A 91 14.01 11.49 1.16
CA GLU A 91 14.91 11.44 0.00
C GLU A 91 15.75 10.16 -0.04
N ALA A 92 16.22 9.68 1.12
CA ALA A 92 16.98 8.44 1.21
C ALA A 92 16.11 7.23 0.83
N LEU A 93 14.85 7.21 1.30
CA LEU A 93 13.89 6.18 0.90
C LEU A 93 13.62 6.21 -0.62
N VAL A 94 13.36 7.39 -1.20
CA VAL A 94 13.17 7.52 -2.66
C VAL A 94 14.41 7.08 -3.43
N ALA A 95 15.61 7.40 -2.94
CA ALA A 95 16.86 6.96 -3.56
C ALA A 95 17.05 5.44 -3.48
N GLN A 96 16.69 4.81 -2.35
CA GLN A 96 16.72 3.36 -2.18
C GLN A 96 15.76 2.67 -3.16
N VAL A 97 14.53 3.19 -3.28
CA VAL A 97 13.54 2.72 -4.25
C VAL A 97 14.08 2.81 -5.67
N ALA A 98 14.67 3.94 -6.06
CA ALA A 98 15.27 4.09 -7.38
C ALA A 98 16.43 3.10 -7.62
N GLN A 99 17.23 2.80 -6.59
CA GLN A 99 18.31 1.81 -6.72
C GLN A 99 17.77 0.38 -6.85
N ALA A 100 16.64 0.06 -6.21
CA ALA A 100 16.00 -1.25 -6.31
C ALA A 100 15.32 -1.49 -7.66
N HIS A 101 14.91 -0.41 -8.35
CA HIS A 101 14.17 -0.46 -9.62
C HIS A 101 14.92 0.27 -10.76
N PRO A 102 16.15 -0.15 -11.12
CA PRO A 102 17.00 0.58 -12.07
C PRO A 102 16.43 0.61 -13.49
N ASP A 103 15.67 -0.41 -13.88
CA ASP A 103 15.15 -0.57 -15.25
C ASP A 103 13.81 0.15 -15.47
N SER A 104 13.16 0.61 -14.40
CA SER A 104 11.85 1.28 -14.47
C SER A 104 12.02 2.77 -14.78
N THR A 105 11.85 3.16 -16.04
CA THR A 105 12.02 4.56 -16.49
C THR A 105 11.10 5.53 -15.75
N ASP A 106 9.90 5.09 -15.40
CA ASP A 106 8.91 5.90 -14.70
C ASP A 106 9.36 6.16 -13.26
N ILE A 107 9.80 5.13 -12.54
CA ILE A 107 10.36 5.26 -11.19
C ILE A 107 11.60 6.16 -11.21
N GLN A 108 12.55 5.93 -12.14
CA GLN A 108 13.74 6.77 -12.27
C GLN A 108 13.38 8.24 -12.56
N GLY A 109 12.40 8.47 -13.43
CA GLY A 109 11.94 9.81 -13.79
C GLY A 109 11.30 10.56 -12.62
N VAL A 110 10.49 9.88 -11.80
CA VAL A 110 9.86 10.46 -10.61
C VAL A 110 10.89 10.67 -9.49
N ALA A 111 11.71 9.66 -9.21
CA ALA A 111 12.77 9.75 -8.20
C ALA A 111 13.76 10.87 -8.51
N GLY A 112 14.15 11.05 -9.79
CA GLY A 112 15.01 12.14 -10.21
C GLY A 112 14.41 13.54 -10.01
N ARG A 113 13.08 13.68 -10.04
CA ARG A 113 12.41 14.95 -9.66
C ARG A 113 12.48 15.18 -8.15
N LEU A 114 12.18 14.15 -7.37
CA LEU A 114 12.17 14.18 -5.90
C LEU A 114 13.57 14.32 -5.28
N ALA A 115 14.61 13.82 -5.94
CA ALA A 115 16.00 13.91 -5.50
C ALA A 115 16.52 15.36 -5.35
N ARG A 116 15.82 16.35 -5.92
CA ARG A 116 16.12 17.78 -5.75
C ARG A 116 15.67 18.34 -4.39
N GLY A 117 15.00 17.54 -3.57
CA GLY A 117 14.50 17.86 -2.25
C GLY A 117 12.99 17.70 -2.15
N ILE A 118 12.53 17.06 -1.07
CA ILE A 118 11.11 16.75 -0.88
C ILE A 118 10.48 17.79 0.05
N ASN A 119 9.63 18.63 -0.53
CA ASN A 119 8.77 19.55 0.21
C ASN A 119 7.34 19.00 0.31
N LEU A 120 6.96 18.47 1.48
CA LEU A 120 5.63 17.90 1.77
C LEU A 120 4.49 18.93 1.81
N LYS A 121 4.80 20.24 1.71
CA LYS A 121 3.80 21.30 1.53
C LYS A 121 3.53 21.62 0.06
N ALA A 122 4.37 21.14 -0.87
CA ALA A 122 4.22 21.39 -2.29
C ALA A 122 3.34 20.32 -2.94
N GLY A 123 2.23 20.73 -3.56
CA GLY A 123 1.31 19.80 -4.23
C GLY A 123 1.96 18.96 -5.34
N SER A 124 2.98 19.49 -6.02
CA SER A 124 3.74 18.74 -7.03
C SER A 124 4.55 17.59 -6.43
N ASN A 125 5.13 17.77 -5.25
CA ASN A 125 5.87 16.71 -4.59
C ASN A 125 4.94 15.66 -4.00
N LEU A 126 3.78 16.07 -3.48
CA LEU A 126 2.75 15.11 -3.06
C LEU A 126 2.23 14.29 -4.24
N GLN A 127 2.05 14.93 -5.39
CA GLN A 127 1.72 14.25 -6.64
C GLN A 127 2.81 13.25 -7.04
N ASP A 128 4.07 13.66 -7.04
CA ASP A 128 5.20 12.80 -7.41
C ASP A 128 5.34 11.60 -6.45
N LEU A 129 5.19 11.81 -5.14
CA LEU A 129 5.17 10.71 -4.15
C LEU A 129 3.99 9.75 -4.38
N HIS A 130 2.80 10.28 -4.65
CA HIS A 130 1.64 9.46 -4.97
C HIS A 130 1.84 8.65 -6.26
N GLN A 131 2.39 9.28 -7.31
CA GLN A 131 2.73 8.62 -8.57
C GLN A 131 3.76 7.51 -8.36
N LEU A 132 4.78 7.75 -7.53
CA LEU A 132 5.79 6.75 -7.19
C LEU A 132 5.17 5.54 -6.46
N ALA A 133 4.34 5.78 -5.44
CA ALA A 133 3.64 4.71 -4.72
C ALA A 133 2.73 3.89 -5.65
N LEU A 134 2.03 4.56 -6.56
CA LEU A 134 1.14 3.89 -7.51
C LEU A 134 1.93 3.05 -8.54
N ALA A 135 3.03 3.56 -9.07
CA ALA A 135 3.90 2.81 -10.01
C ALA A 135 4.49 1.57 -9.33
N LEU A 136 5.02 1.70 -8.11
CA LEU A 136 5.53 0.56 -7.33
C LEU A 136 4.45 -0.49 -7.11
N PHE A 137 3.24 -0.06 -6.77
CA PHE A 137 2.13 -0.98 -6.51
C PHE A 137 1.60 -1.65 -7.77
N VAL A 138 1.37 -0.88 -8.84
CA VAL A 138 0.63 -1.34 -10.02
C VAL A 138 1.55 -1.96 -11.06
N ASP A 139 2.74 -1.38 -11.28
CA ASP A 139 3.64 -1.79 -12.36
C ASP A 139 4.69 -2.78 -11.88
N GLU A 140 5.35 -2.48 -10.75
CA GLU A 140 6.41 -3.35 -10.23
C GLU A 140 5.89 -4.45 -9.31
N GLY A 141 4.67 -4.29 -8.77
CA GLY A 141 4.13 -5.19 -7.74
C GLY A 141 4.89 -5.15 -6.41
N ASP A 142 5.76 -4.15 -6.20
CA ASP A 142 6.54 -3.94 -4.99
C ASP A 142 5.67 -3.30 -3.90
N ALA A 143 4.84 -4.14 -3.28
CA ALA A 143 3.93 -3.74 -2.23
C ALA A 143 4.63 -3.14 -1.01
N ALA A 144 5.86 -3.59 -0.70
CA ALA A 144 6.60 -3.11 0.46
C ALA A 144 7.08 -1.68 0.24
N ALA A 145 7.77 -1.41 -0.89
CA ALA A 145 8.20 -0.06 -1.22
C ALA A 145 7.03 0.89 -1.46
N ALA A 146 5.96 0.41 -2.11
CA ALA A 146 4.75 1.20 -2.33
C ALA A 146 4.13 1.65 -1.00
N LEU A 147 4.06 0.76 0.00
CA LEU A 147 3.57 1.10 1.34
C LEU A 147 4.48 2.11 2.03
N SER A 148 5.80 1.93 1.99
CA SER A 148 6.74 2.87 2.61
C SER A 148 6.62 4.28 2.01
N ILE A 149 6.45 4.41 0.68
CA ILE A 149 6.22 5.72 0.04
C ILE A 149 4.84 6.27 0.37
N ALA A 150 3.79 5.43 0.38
CA ALA A 150 2.44 5.84 0.74
C ALA A 150 2.35 6.32 2.20
N ASP A 151 3.13 5.74 3.11
CA ASP A 151 3.17 6.13 4.52
C ASP A 151 3.72 7.57 4.70
N LEU A 152 4.65 8.03 3.85
CA LEU A 152 5.09 9.44 3.86
C LEU A 152 3.94 10.41 3.60
N LEU A 153 2.96 10.01 2.78
CA LEU A 153 1.76 10.79 2.54
C LEU A 153 0.76 10.63 3.70
N ALA A 154 0.62 9.41 4.23
CA ALA A 154 -0.34 9.09 5.28
C ALA A 154 -0.10 9.82 6.61
N GLU A 155 1.14 10.23 6.89
CA GLU A 155 1.49 11.03 8.07
C GLU A 155 0.98 12.48 7.98
N LEU A 156 0.55 12.96 6.81
CA LEU A 156 0.15 14.33 6.60
C LEU A 156 -1.34 14.54 6.95
N PRO A 157 -1.67 15.46 7.87
CA PRO A 157 -3.06 15.76 8.17
C PRO A 157 -3.72 16.56 7.05
N PHE A 158 -5.05 16.50 6.99
CA PHE A 158 -5.82 17.42 6.17
C PHE A 158 -5.64 18.86 6.68
N ASP A 159 -5.34 19.79 5.76
CA ASP A 159 -5.01 21.19 6.08
C ASP A 159 -5.96 22.21 5.44
N GLY A 160 -7.11 21.75 4.93
CA GLY A 160 -8.08 22.59 4.23
C GLY A 160 -7.85 22.72 2.72
N ASN A 161 -6.71 22.23 2.18
CA ASN A 161 -6.41 22.33 0.75
C ASN A 161 -6.75 21.04 0.00
N PHE A 162 -7.95 20.97 -0.58
CA PHE A 162 -8.41 19.83 -1.37
C PHE A 162 -7.52 19.48 -2.59
N GLY A 163 -6.83 20.48 -3.16
CA GLY A 163 -5.90 20.27 -4.28
C GLY A 163 -4.64 19.49 -3.89
N ARG A 164 -4.19 19.63 -2.64
CA ARG A 164 -3.13 18.81 -2.04
C ARG A 164 -3.69 17.51 -1.46
N TRP A 165 -4.85 17.58 -0.81
CA TRP A 165 -5.49 16.47 -0.15
C TRP A 165 -5.70 15.28 -1.08
N LYS A 166 -6.14 15.48 -2.33
CA LYS A 166 -6.37 14.37 -3.28
C LYS A 166 -5.16 13.44 -3.47
N TRP A 167 -3.93 13.95 -3.32
CA TRP A 167 -2.72 13.13 -3.42
C TRP A 167 -2.44 12.35 -2.13
N ILE A 168 -2.67 13.00 -0.98
CA ILE A 168 -2.59 12.36 0.34
C ILE A 168 -3.65 11.27 0.48
N GLU A 169 -4.88 11.57 0.07
CA GLU A 169 -6.02 10.65 0.03
C GLU A 169 -5.73 9.41 -0.84
N GLY A 170 -5.12 9.62 -2.01
CA GLY A 170 -4.65 8.51 -2.85
C GLY A 170 -3.59 7.64 -2.15
N GLY A 171 -2.63 8.26 -1.45
CA GLY A 171 -1.63 7.55 -0.65
C GLY A 171 -2.25 6.75 0.49
N LEU A 172 -3.18 7.36 1.24
CA LEU A 172 -3.96 6.70 2.29
C LEU A 172 -4.77 5.53 1.74
N ALA A 173 -5.36 5.66 0.56
CA ALA A 173 -6.13 4.59 -0.08
C ALA A 173 -5.25 3.39 -0.49
N ILE A 174 -4.04 3.66 -1.01
CA ILE A 174 -3.03 2.63 -1.29
C ILE A 174 -2.61 1.94 0.01
N ALA A 175 -2.24 2.70 1.05
CA ALA A 175 -1.81 2.15 2.34
C ALA A 175 -2.92 1.31 2.99
N ALA A 176 -4.17 1.79 2.98
CA ALA A 176 -5.33 1.05 3.49
C ALA A 176 -5.55 -0.27 2.73
N TYR A 177 -5.31 -0.30 1.42
CA TYR A 177 -5.42 -1.52 0.62
C TYR A 177 -4.29 -2.50 0.88
N LEU A 178 -3.03 -2.03 0.89
CA LEU A 178 -1.85 -2.88 1.10
C LEU A 178 -1.85 -3.52 2.49
N THR A 179 -2.38 -2.83 3.49
CA THR A 179 -2.50 -3.31 4.86
C THR A 179 -3.83 -4.01 5.16
N ARG A 180 -4.65 -4.33 4.16
CA ARG A 180 -6.02 -4.85 4.36
C ARG A 180 -6.17 -6.11 5.21
N HIS A 181 -5.11 -6.88 5.38
CA HIS A 181 -5.09 -8.09 6.21
C HIS A 181 -4.82 -7.78 7.70
N ASP A 182 -4.35 -6.58 8.00
CA ASP A 182 -4.27 -5.97 9.32
C ASP A 182 -5.43 -4.95 9.43
N GLU A 183 -6.51 -5.38 10.07
CA GLU A 183 -7.75 -4.61 10.15
C GLU A 183 -7.56 -3.28 10.87
N GLU A 184 -6.81 -3.27 11.97
CA GLU A 184 -6.58 -2.06 12.76
C GLU A 184 -5.77 -1.03 11.95
N ARG A 185 -4.66 -1.45 11.35
CA ARG A 185 -3.82 -0.55 10.54
C ARG A 185 -4.58 -0.03 9.32
N SER A 186 -5.30 -0.89 8.60
CA SER A 186 -6.13 -0.49 7.46
C SER A 186 -7.22 0.52 7.86
N LEU A 187 -7.85 0.33 9.03
CA LEU A 187 -8.87 1.23 9.56
C LEU A 187 -8.31 2.59 9.96
N ARG A 188 -7.06 2.69 10.45
CA ARG A 188 -6.42 3.98 10.75
C ARG A 188 -6.30 4.86 9.51
N TYR A 189 -5.82 4.31 8.39
CA TYR A 189 -5.76 5.05 7.13
C TYR A 189 -7.15 5.41 6.61
N SER A 190 -8.10 4.48 6.72
CA SER A 190 -9.50 4.71 6.32
C SER A 190 -10.16 5.82 7.13
N ALA A 191 -9.85 5.93 8.42
CA ALA A 191 -10.32 7.02 9.28
C ALA A 191 -9.67 8.35 8.92
N ALA A 192 -8.37 8.35 8.61
CA ALA A 192 -7.65 9.55 8.17
C ALA A 192 -8.21 10.13 6.86
N ILE A 193 -8.63 9.28 5.91
CA ILE A 193 -9.30 9.73 4.67
C ILE A 193 -10.53 10.58 4.99
N ARG A 194 -11.34 10.17 5.98
CA ARG A 194 -12.57 10.87 6.36
C ARG A 194 -12.31 12.15 7.15
N ALA A 195 -11.07 12.49 7.48
CA ALA A 195 -10.77 13.75 8.18
C ALA A 195 -11.21 14.99 7.38
N ALA A 196 -11.17 14.92 6.04
CA ALA A 196 -11.65 15.99 5.19
C ALA A 196 -13.19 16.09 5.13
N ASP A 197 -13.91 15.06 5.60
CA ASP A 197 -15.37 15.04 5.50
C ASP A 197 -16.03 16.05 6.44
N ASP A 198 -15.39 16.27 7.58
CA ASP A 198 -15.81 17.16 8.67
C ASP A 198 -15.20 18.56 8.55
N ALA A 199 -14.59 18.90 7.41
CA ALA A 199 -13.98 20.20 7.16
C ALA A 199 -14.97 21.37 7.21
N GLU A 200 -16.23 21.11 6.81
CA GLU A 200 -17.30 22.10 6.86
C GLU A 200 -18.03 22.04 8.21
N THR A 201 -17.94 23.12 8.97
CA THR A 201 -18.53 23.21 10.31
C THR A 201 -19.95 23.79 10.31
N ASP A 202 -20.36 24.48 9.24
CA ASP A 202 -21.73 24.99 9.12
C ASP A 202 -22.71 23.82 8.93
N PRO A 203 -23.73 23.63 9.79
CA PRO A 203 -24.58 22.44 9.74
C PRO A 203 -25.33 22.23 8.41
N LEU A 204 -25.74 23.32 7.75
CA LEU A 204 -26.47 23.23 6.48
C LEU A 204 -25.52 22.85 5.34
N ARG A 205 -24.37 23.53 5.24
CA ARG A 205 -23.35 23.21 4.23
C ARG A 205 -22.74 21.83 4.45
N ALA A 206 -22.53 21.41 5.70
CA ALA A 206 -22.04 20.08 6.04
C ALA A 206 -23.02 19.00 5.55
N LYS A 207 -24.32 19.18 5.81
CA LYS A 207 -25.37 18.28 5.31
C LYS A 207 -25.37 18.20 3.78
N THR A 208 -25.30 19.35 3.11
CA THR A 208 -25.25 19.41 1.64
C THR A 208 -24.00 18.72 1.10
N SER A 209 -22.83 18.94 1.71
CA SER A 209 -21.56 18.32 1.33
C SER A 209 -21.60 16.80 1.51
N ALA A 210 -22.16 16.32 2.62
CA ALA A 210 -22.37 14.89 2.86
C ALA A 210 -23.30 14.24 1.81
N MET A 211 -24.37 14.93 1.40
CA MET A 211 -25.24 14.44 0.32
C MET A 211 -24.50 14.31 -1.02
N TYR A 212 -23.70 15.31 -1.38
CA TYR A 212 -22.89 15.26 -2.61
C TYR A 212 -21.84 14.14 -2.55
N ARG A 213 -21.17 13.98 -1.40
CA ARG A 213 -20.21 12.89 -1.18
C ARG A 213 -20.87 11.53 -1.29
N GLN A 214 -22.02 11.33 -0.64
CA GLN A 214 -22.76 10.05 -0.72
C GLN A 214 -23.10 9.70 -2.18
N ARG A 215 -23.52 10.70 -2.97
CA ARG A 215 -23.77 10.49 -4.40
C ARG A 215 -22.49 10.08 -5.15
N GLN A 216 -21.35 10.73 -4.88
CA GLN A 216 -20.07 10.36 -5.50
C GLN A 216 -19.62 8.95 -5.10
N LEU A 217 -19.87 8.52 -3.86
CA LEU A 217 -19.58 7.16 -3.38
C LEU A 217 -20.51 6.11 -4.01
N ASN A 218 -21.76 6.48 -4.29
CA ASN A 218 -22.76 5.59 -4.89
C ASN A 218 -22.66 5.49 -6.42
N GLU A 219 -22.28 6.59 -7.08
CA GLU A 219 -22.18 6.75 -8.54
C GLU A 219 -20.78 7.26 -8.95
N PRO A 220 -19.70 6.53 -8.64
CA PRO A 220 -18.35 6.96 -8.96
C PRO A 220 -18.10 6.95 -10.48
N ASN A 221 -17.27 7.88 -10.96
CA ASN A 221 -16.74 7.78 -12.32
C ASN A 221 -15.67 6.69 -12.38
N VAL A 222 -16.02 5.55 -12.98
CA VAL A 222 -15.11 4.43 -13.20
C VAL A 222 -14.60 4.34 -14.65
N TYR A 223 -14.79 5.36 -15.49
CA TYR A 223 -14.19 5.45 -16.83
C TYR A 223 -14.55 4.31 -17.81
N ASP A 224 -15.72 3.68 -17.66
CA ASP A 224 -16.18 2.61 -18.58
C ASP A 224 -16.17 3.04 -20.06
N PRO A 225 -16.68 4.23 -20.44
CA PRO A 225 -16.70 4.66 -21.84
C PRO A 225 -15.29 4.87 -22.43
N GLU A 226 -14.36 5.41 -21.63
CA GLU A 226 -12.99 5.70 -22.05
C GLU A 226 -12.20 4.42 -22.28
N ILE A 227 -12.29 3.46 -21.36
CA ILE A 227 -11.62 2.16 -21.45
C ILE A 227 -12.15 1.39 -22.65
N LEU A 228 -13.47 1.34 -22.84
CA LEU A 228 -14.07 0.67 -24.00
C LEU A 228 -13.60 1.30 -25.32
N ARG A 229 -13.56 2.64 -25.40
CA ARG A 229 -13.11 3.36 -26.60
C ARG A 229 -11.64 3.08 -26.91
N ALA A 230 -10.77 3.07 -25.90
CA ALA A 230 -9.35 2.77 -26.08
C ALA A 230 -9.14 1.32 -26.56
N SER A 231 -9.81 0.37 -25.90
CA SER A 231 -9.74 -1.06 -26.21
C SER A 231 -10.20 -1.37 -27.63
N THR A 232 -11.39 -0.88 -28.01
CA THR A 232 -11.95 -1.05 -29.37
C THR A 232 -11.10 -0.41 -30.46
N SER A 233 -10.30 0.60 -30.12
CA SER A 233 -9.38 1.26 -31.06
C SER A 233 -7.97 0.65 -31.06
N GLY A 234 -7.72 -0.38 -30.24
CA GLY A 234 -6.41 -1.03 -30.12
C GLY A 234 -5.31 -0.15 -29.50
N ARG A 235 -5.68 0.93 -28.79
CA ARG A 235 -4.74 1.85 -28.12
C ARG A 235 -4.44 1.32 -26.71
N ILE A 236 -3.49 0.38 -26.63
CA ILE A 236 -3.15 -0.36 -25.40
C ILE A 236 -2.64 0.55 -24.30
N ASP A 237 -1.72 1.46 -24.63
CA ASP A 237 -1.17 2.48 -23.73
C ASP A 237 -2.29 3.33 -23.11
N VAL A 238 -3.20 3.84 -23.95
CA VAL A 238 -4.33 4.66 -23.50
C VAL A 238 -5.31 3.85 -22.65
N GLU A 239 -5.58 2.59 -23.02
CA GLU A 239 -6.46 1.72 -22.22
C GLU A 239 -5.87 1.50 -20.82
N ARG A 240 -4.57 1.19 -20.76
CA ARG A 240 -3.85 1.00 -19.51
C ARG A 240 -3.97 2.23 -18.61
N ASP A 241 -3.71 3.42 -19.13
CA ASP A 241 -3.77 4.66 -18.35
C ASP A 241 -5.17 4.90 -17.74
N TRP A 242 -6.24 4.64 -18.48
CA TRP A 242 -7.60 4.75 -17.94
C TRP A 242 -7.89 3.69 -16.86
N ARG A 243 -7.36 2.47 -17.01
CA ARG A 243 -7.50 1.42 -15.99
C ARG A 243 -6.73 1.76 -14.72
N VAL A 244 -5.54 2.36 -14.82
CA VAL A 244 -4.80 2.86 -13.66
C VAL A 244 -5.58 3.94 -12.92
N LEU A 245 -6.22 4.88 -13.65
CA LEU A 245 -7.11 5.88 -13.04
C LEU A 245 -8.32 5.23 -12.34
N ARG A 246 -8.91 4.19 -12.94
CA ARG A 246 -9.99 3.41 -12.33
C ARG A 246 -9.52 2.70 -11.05
N ILE A 247 -8.31 2.12 -11.02
CA ILE A 247 -7.75 1.50 -9.82
C ILE A 247 -7.71 2.52 -8.67
N GLY A 248 -7.23 3.74 -8.93
CA GLY A 248 -7.24 4.81 -7.92
C GLY A 248 -8.63 5.10 -7.34
N VAL A 249 -9.66 5.18 -8.19
CA VAL A 249 -11.06 5.36 -7.76
C VAL A 249 -11.54 4.18 -6.92
N LEU A 250 -11.26 2.95 -7.33
CA LEU A 250 -11.68 1.75 -6.60
C LEU A 250 -10.99 1.62 -5.23
N LEU A 251 -9.69 1.93 -5.16
CA LEU A 251 -8.92 1.97 -3.91
C LEU A 251 -9.53 3.00 -2.94
N TYR A 252 -9.82 4.20 -3.44
CA TYR A 252 -10.48 5.25 -2.65
C TYR A 252 -11.83 4.78 -2.12
N LEU A 253 -12.72 4.26 -2.97
CA LEU A 253 -14.04 3.79 -2.54
C LEU A 253 -13.95 2.70 -1.46
N ARG A 254 -12.97 1.79 -1.60
CA ARG A 254 -12.75 0.71 -0.66
C ARG A 254 -12.25 1.24 0.70
N ALA A 255 -11.30 2.16 0.69
CA ALA A 255 -10.71 2.73 1.89
C ALA A 255 -11.66 3.71 2.59
N HIS A 256 -12.28 4.62 1.83
CA HIS A 256 -13.28 5.55 2.35
C HIS A 256 -14.51 4.79 2.89
N GLY A 257 -15.00 3.77 2.18
CA GLY A 257 -16.24 3.09 2.51
C GLY A 257 -17.48 4.00 2.39
N GLY A 258 -18.61 3.52 2.89
CA GLY A 258 -19.87 4.30 2.89
C GLY A 258 -20.66 4.27 1.59
N SER A 259 -20.18 3.58 0.54
CA SER A 259 -20.99 3.31 -0.65
C SER A 259 -22.16 2.38 -0.31
N GLU A 260 -23.37 2.75 -0.73
CA GLU A 260 -24.58 1.94 -0.58
C GLU A 260 -24.78 1.01 -1.79
N THR A 261 -24.04 1.22 -2.87
CA THR A 261 -24.18 0.48 -4.14
C THR A 261 -23.02 -0.48 -4.39
N LEU A 262 -21.86 -0.24 -3.79
CA LEU A 262 -20.65 -1.05 -3.96
C LEU A 262 -20.17 -1.58 -2.60
N SER A 263 -20.40 -2.87 -2.36
CA SER A 263 -19.89 -3.52 -1.15
C SER A 263 -18.38 -3.69 -1.19
N ARG A 264 -17.77 -3.85 0.00
CA ARG A 264 -16.32 -4.08 0.15
C ARG A 264 -15.82 -5.25 -0.70
N ASP A 265 -16.52 -6.38 -0.70
CA ASP A 265 -16.15 -7.57 -1.47
C ASP A 265 -16.25 -7.35 -3.00
N VAL A 266 -17.20 -6.51 -3.45
CA VAL A 266 -17.28 -6.13 -4.86
C VAL A 266 -16.08 -5.26 -5.24
N LEU A 267 -15.71 -4.31 -4.38
CA LEU A 267 -14.54 -3.44 -4.61
C LEU A 267 -13.23 -4.26 -4.62
N GLU A 268 -13.04 -5.19 -3.68
CA GLU A 268 -11.88 -6.09 -3.65
C GLU A 268 -11.72 -6.87 -4.96
N ARG A 269 -12.81 -7.50 -5.43
CA ARG A 269 -12.79 -8.26 -6.70
C ARG A 269 -12.52 -7.37 -7.91
N ARG A 270 -13.10 -6.17 -7.94
CA ARG A 270 -12.88 -5.21 -9.03
C ARG A 270 -11.43 -4.70 -9.05
N ILE A 271 -10.85 -4.37 -7.89
CA ILE A 271 -9.45 -3.96 -7.80
C ILE A 271 -8.54 -5.07 -8.31
N ALA A 272 -8.73 -6.31 -7.85
CA ALA A 272 -7.94 -7.45 -8.31
C ALA A 272 -8.07 -7.67 -9.83
N ALA A 273 -9.27 -7.53 -10.39
CA ALA A 273 -9.50 -7.66 -11.83
C ALA A 273 -8.81 -6.56 -12.64
N GLU A 274 -8.83 -5.31 -12.18
CA GLU A 274 -8.15 -4.21 -12.86
C GLU A 274 -6.62 -4.33 -12.75
N LEU A 275 -6.07 -4.75 -11.61
CA LEU A 275 -4.63 -5.03 -11.48
C LEU A 275 -4.19 -6.12 -12.46
N ALA A 276 -4.95 -7.21 -12.56
CA ALA A 276 -4.66 -8.28 -13.52
C ALA A 276 -4.77 -7.79 -14.98
N ALA A 277 -5.76 -6.93 -15.29
CA ALA A 277 -5.91 -6.34 -16.62
C ALA A 277 -4.74 -5.43 -16.97
N VAL A 278 -4.30 -4.57 -16.05
CA VAL A 278 -3.14 -3.68 -16.26
C VAL A 278 -1.86 -4.49 -16.45
N ALA A 279 -1.62 -5.52 -15.63
CA ALA A 279 -0.46 -6.40 -15.80
C ALA A 279 -0.44 -7.08 -17.19
N ALA A 280 -1.60 -7.52 -17.68
CA ALA A 280 -1.71 -8.10 -19.02
C ALA A 280 -1.47 -7.08 -20.15
N LEU A 281 -1.84 -5.80 -19.96
CA LEU A 281 -1.54 -4.74 -20.92
C LEU A 281 -0.05 -4.36 -20.88
N ASN A 282 0.56 -4.31 -19.70
CA ASN A 282 2.00 -4.07 -19.54
C ASN A 282 2.82 -5.13 -20.29
N ALA A 283 2.46 -6.41 -20.17
CA ALA A 283 3.11 -7.48 -20.94
C ALA A 283 3.01 -7.27 -22.46
N GLN A 284 1.82 -6.88 -22.96
CA GLN A 284 1.63 -6.56 -24.39
C GLN A 284 2.41 -5.34 -24.86
N LEU A 285 2.66 -4.37 -23.98
CA LEU A 285 3.47 -3.19 -24.29
C LEU A 285 4.97 -3.53 -24.30
N ALA A 286 5.42 -4.45 -23.46
CA ALA A 286 6.81 -4.91 -23.44
C ALA A 286 7.19 -5.76 -24.68
N ASP A 287 6.21 -6.46 -25.28
CA ASP A 287 6.40 -7.27 -26.49
C ASP A 287 6.43 -6.45 -27.80
N ARG A 288 6.27 -5.12 -27.74
CA ARG A 288 6.23 -4.22 -28.92
C ARG A 288 7.53 -3.46 -29.13
#